data_AF-A0A956HK15-F1
#
_entry.id   AF-A0A956HK15-F1
#
_cell.length_a   1.000
_cell.length_b   1.000
_cell.length_c   1.000
_cell.angle_alpha   90.00
_cell.angle_beta   90.00
_cell.angle_gamma   90.00
#
_symmetry.space_group_name_H-M   'P 1'
#
loop_
_entity.id
_entity.type
_entity.pdbx_description
1 polymer ?
#
loop_
_entity_poly.entity_id
_entity_poly.type
_entity_poly.pdbx_seq_one_letter_code
_entity_poly.pdbx_strand_id
1 'polypeptide(L)'
;SASFHLVVVSARSSAADEQRVIYTSGVHALQQHRPYVEMSLGSSALRPGGVLRGVVALSNVTHLHYRGMAVELVAVERYPALFGVQTHHRRSHTWVIPVEAPGDGQPIHFALSLPGNIVPGFTCGRCSLEWYLVLRVDVAWAPSARMWVPVVVLGRRGAEQSEQRAPLAVGAERLDLVWRDVATRTGFLYDGGALTGQIDGVEVRVTRERRGRNGAYLVAMLRYPDLGIGLSLAGAAPCVRLLGRDQGQVSWLARALGQVVSRCPVVAADDREMRCELPDNGQRARTVLGFVEGARALASALAQAVPGIPAPACMAAMVPAWERTARALGGRLHPAPMRIEAATDEMPFELRTDWDEYGRPARTVIELRPASKIDVRYRLQWSAQDGVEGLDLRELSLSDLCVGARGLAIDEGRIRLFLPGPLVDPAAEMKRVATLVWLGHRLSGRVGVYR
;
A
#
# COMPACT_ATOMS: atom_id res chain seq x y z
N SER A 1 -19.55 23.34 -68.53
CA SER A 1 -19.26 23.43 -67.09
C SER A 1 -20.35 22.68 -66.35
N ALA A 2 -20.12 21.41 -66.01
CA ALA A 2 -21.11 20.61 -65.28
C ALA A 2 -21.01 20.95 -63.79
N SER A 3 -22.02 21.63 -63.25
CA SER A 3 -22.10 21.95 -61.83
C SER A 3 -22.59 20.71 -61.08
N PHE A 4 -21.69 20.08 -60.31
CA PHE A 4 -22.07 19.02 -59.38
C PHE A 4 -22.50 19.66 -58.05
N HIS A 5 -23.79 19.60 -57.74
CA HIS A 5 -24.30 19.91 -56.41
C HIS A 5 -24.05 18.72 -55.48
N LEU A 6 -22.97 18.77 -54.69
CA LEU A 6 -22.73 17.79 -53.63
C LEU A 6 -23.68 18.10 -52.46
N VAL A 7 -24.76 17.33 -52.34
CA VAL A 7 -25.62 17.36 -51.14
C VAL A 7 -24.93 16.54 -50.06
N VAL A 8 -24.19 17.21 -49.18
CA VAL A 8 -23.64 16.58 -47.97
C VAL A 8 -24.80 16.31 -47.02
N VAL A 9 -25.39 15.12 -47.15
CA VAL A 9 -26.29 14.60 -46.12
C VAL A 9 -25.39 14.22 -44.94
N SER A 10 -25.34 15.08 -43.93
CA SER A 10 -24.81 14.70 -42.62
C SER A 10 -25.52 13.41 -42.24
N ALA A 11 -24.77 12.30 -42.23
CA ALA A 11 -25.24 11.11 -41.53
C ALA A 11 -25.63 11.61 -40.15
N ARG A 12 -26.91 11.43 -39.79
CA ARG A 12 -27.36 11.56 -38.41
C ARG A 12 -26.59 10.50 -37.63
N SER A 13 -25.36 10.83 -37.24
CA SER A 13 -24.71 10.19 -36.10
C SER A 13 -25.68 10.46 -34.97
N SER A 14 -26.43 9.43 -34.58
CA SER A 14 -27.31 9.46 -33.41
C SER A 14 -26.53 10.12 -32.30
N ALA A 15 -26.94 11.33 -31.90
CA ALA A 15 -26.37 12.16 -30.85
C ALA A 15 -25.13 11.50 -30.26
N ALA A 16 -23.98 11.68 -30.91
CA ALA A 16 -22.71 11.12 -30.46
C ALA A 16 -22.61 11.52 -29.00
N ASP A 17 -22.84 10.53 -28.16
CA ASP A 17 -23.07 10.71 -26.74
C ASP A 17 -21.96 11.64 -26.25
N GLU A 18 -22.31 12.74 -25.58
CA GLU A 18 -21.36 13.74 -25.06
C GLU A 18 -20.52 13.12 -23.92
N GLN A 19 -20.13 11.86 -24.06
CA GLN A 19 -19.26 11.13 -23.20
C GLN A 19 -17.91 11.81 -23.28
N ARG A 20 -17.57 12.45 -22.17
CA ARG A 20 -16.21 12.86 -21.90
C ARG A 20 -15.38 11.60 -21.77
N VAL A 21 -14.38 11.44 -22.64
CA VAL A 21 -13.49 10.29 -22.66
C VAL A 21 -12.09 10.74 -22.24
N ILE A 22 -11.37 9.84 -21.57
CA ILE A 22 -9.96 10.01 -21.28
C ILE A 22 -9.18 9.17 -22.29
N TYR A 23 -8.31 9.85 -23.04
CA TYR A 23 -7.45 9.23 -24.03
C TYR A 23 -6.08 8.99 -23.40
N THR A 24 -5.44 7.88 -23.76
CA THR A 24 -4.11 7.53 -23.24
C THR A 24 -3.19 7.11 -24.38
N SER A 25 -1.88 7.38 -24.27
CA SER A 25 -0.89 7.04 -25.31
C SER A 25 -0.59 5.53 -25.44
N GLY A 26 -1.24 4.67 -24.64
CA GLY A 26 -1.21 3.21 -24.79
C GLY A 26 -1.47 2.46 -23.48
N VAL A 27 -2.00 1.23 -23.58
CA VAL A 27 -2.33 0.36 -22.43
C VAL A 27 -1.07 -0.28 -21.81
N HIS A 28 0.00 -0.44 -22.61
CA HIS A 28 1.29 -1.01 -22.21
C HIS A 28 2.34 0.05 -21.80
N ALA A 29 1.97 1.32 -21.79
CA ALA A 29 2.90 2.46 -21.72
C ALA A 29 3.42 2.80 -20.32
N LEU A 30 3.43 1.83 -19.39
CA LEU A 30 3.97 2.01 -18.03
C LEU A 30 5.34 1.34 -17.84
N GLN A 31 5.97 0.89 -18.93
CA GLN A 31 7.42 0.71 -18.93
C GLN A 31 8.05 2.07 -18.65
N GLN A 32 8.90 2.16 -17.61
CA GLN A 32 9.35 3.44 -17.06
C GLN A 32 10.13 4.35 -18.01
N HIS A 33 10.56 3.84 -19.16
CA HIS A 33 11.30 4.58 -20.18
C HIS A 33 10.44 4.98 -21.38
N ARG A 34 9.13 4.75 -21.33
CA ARG A 34 8.22 5.21 -22.37
C ARG A 34 7.40 6.39 -21.87
N PRO A 35 7.21 7.42 -22.70
CA PRO A 35 6.35 8.52 -22.33
C PRO A 35 4.91 8.05 -22.24
N TYR A 36 4.29 8.33 -21.09
CA TYR A 36 2.88 8.10 -20.87
C TYR A 36 2.15 9.42 -20.77
N VAL A 37 1.04 9.53 -21.50
CA VAL A 37 0.26 10.74 -21.62
C VAL A 37 -1.22 10.41 -21.46
N GLU A 38 -1.90 11.14 -20.59
CA GLU A 38 -3.36 11.16 -20.49
C GLU A 38 -3.88 12.50 -21.01
N MET A 39 -4.96 12.48 -21.78
CA MET A 39 -5.63 13.69 -22.25
C MET A 39 -7.13 13.57 -22.06
N SER A 40 -7.76 14.65 -21.61
CA SER A 40 -9.21 14.81 -21.65
C SER A 40 -9.58 16.12 -22.36
N LEU A 41 -10.68 16.07 -23.10
CA LEU A 41 -11.25 17.22 -23.80
C LEU A 41 -12.57 17.60 -23.15
N GLY A 42 -12.87 18.90 -23.10
CA GLY A 42 -14.19 19.38 -22.68
C GLY A 42 -15.31 18.96 -23.62
N SER A 43 -14.98 18.71 -24.89
CA SER A 43 -15.86 18.12 -25.90
C SER A 43 -15.04 17.45 -27.02
N SER A 44 -15.57 16.38 -27.60
CA SER A 44 -15.07 15.77 -28.84
C SER A 44 -15.67 16.42 -30.09
N ALA A 45 -16.64 17.32 -29.92
CA ALA A 45 -17.26 18.09 -30.99
C ALA A 45 -16.57 19.45 -31.14
N LEU A 46 -16.00 19.71 -32.31
CA LEU A 46 -15.29 20.94 -32.66
C LEU A 46 -16.20 21.89 -33.41
N ARG A 47 -16.21 23.16 -32.99
CA ARG A 47 -16.91 24.24 -33.70
C ARG A 47 -15.89 25.08 -34.48
N PRO A 48 -16.07 25.29 -35.80
CA PRO A 48 -15.20 26.20 -36.55
C PRO A 48 -15.17 27.59 -35.91
N GLY A 49 -13.97 28.11 -35.64
CA GLY A 49 -13.78 29.41 -34.96
C GLY A 49 -14.04 29.40 -33.45
N GLY A 50 -14.46 28.27 -32.87
CA GLY A 50 -14.66 28.12 -31.44
C GLY A 50 -13.34 27.96 -30.67
N VAL A 51 -13.42 27.81 -29.36
CA VAL A 51 -12.30 27.38 -28.52
C VAL A 51 -12.46 25.89 -28.25
N LEU A 52 -11.37 25.14 -28.10
CA LEU A 52 -11.34 23.78 -27.55
C LEU A 52 -10.57 23.80 -26.23
N ARG A 53 -11.23 23.43 -25.14
CA ARG A 53 -10.58 23.26 -23.83
C ARG A 53 -10.20 21.81 -23.60
N GLY A 54 -9.03 21.59 -23.02
CA GLY A 54 -8.59 20.28 -22.60
C GLY A 54 -7.55 20.34 -21.50
N VAL A 55 -7.16 19.15 -21.05
CA VAL A 55 -6.13 18.96 -20.04
C VAL A 55 -5.27 17.76 -20.45
N VAL A 56 -3.97 17.88 -20.26
CA VAL A 56 -3.00 16.79 -20.45
C VAL A 56 -2.28 16.52 -19.14
N ALA A 57 -2.02 15.26 -18.81
CA ALA A 57 -1.06 14.90 -17.78
C ALA A 57 0.06 14.06 -18.38
N LEU A 58 1.29 14.38 -18.01
CA LEU A 58 2.50 13.64 -18.38
C LEU A 58 2.94 12.78 -17.21
N SER A 59 3.32 11.52 -17.44
CA SER A 59 3.89 10.66 -16.41
C SER A 59 5.32 10.27 -16.75
N ASN A 60 6.09 9.87 -15.74
CA ASN A 60 7.53 9.56 -15.82
C ASN A 60 8.40 10.81 -16.07
N VAL A 61 7.94 12.00 -15.70
CA VAL A 61 8.71 13.27 -15.84
C VAL A 61 10.01 13.28 -15.04
N THR A 62 10.12 12.46 -13.98
CA THR A 62 11.35 12.27 -13.20
C THR A 62 12.42 11.49 -13.94
N HIS A 63 12.04 10.74 -14.99
CA HIS A 63 12.94 9.89 -15.76
C HIS A 63 13.07 10.31 -17.22
N LEU A 64 12.12 11.12 -17.71
CA LEU A 64 12.04 11.58 -19.09
C LEU A 64 12.07 13.10 -19.12
N HIS A 65 12.97 13.64 -19.95
CA HIS A 65 13.05 15.07 -20.15
C HIS A 65 12.15 15.49 -21.31
N TYR A 66 10.96 15.97 -20.96
CA TYR A 66 9.97 16.48 -21.92
C TYR A 66 10.40 17.85 -22.45
N ARG A 67 10.57 17.95 -23.77
CA ARG A 67 11.06 19.18 -24.44
C ARG A 67 9.95 20.08 -24.92
N GLY A 68 8.78 19.52 -25.20
CA GLY A 68 7.64 20.28 -25.69
C GLY A 68 6.44 19.41 -25.99
N MET A 69 5.31 20.07 -26.15
CA MET A 69 4.04 19.44 -26.47
C MET A 69 3.36 20.24 -27.57
N ALA A 70 2.75 19.54 -28.52
CA ALA A 70 1.95 20.14 -29.56
C ALA A 70 0.67 19.35 -29.77
N VAL A 71 -0.42 20.06 -30.06
CA VAL A 71 -1.66 19.48 -30.55
C VAL A 71 -1.77 19.84 -32.02
N GLU A 72 -1.98 18.85 -32.86
CA GLU A 72 -2.20 19.02 -34.29
C GLU A 72 -3.65 18.68 -34.63
N LEU A 73 -4.32 19.51 -35.42
CA LEU A 73 -5.58 19.13 -36.04
C LEU A 73 -5.29 18.51 -37.41
N VAL A 74 -5.65 17.24 -37.58
CA VAL A 74 -5.34 16.45 -38.77
C VAL A 74 -6.63 15.97 -39.42
N ALA A 75 -6.79 16.29 -40.70
CA ALA A 75 -7.77 15.70 -41.58
C ALA A 75 -7.23 14.39 -42.16
N VAL A 76 -8.03 13.33 -42.08
CA VAL A 76 -7.74 12.03 -42.70
C VAL A 76 -8.73 11.84 -43.83
N GLU A 77 -8.23 12.02 -45.05
CA GLU A 77 -8.97 11.86 -46.30
C GLU A 77 -8.75 10.43 -46.82
N ARG A 78 -9.84 9.72 -47.14
CA ARG A 78 -9.78 8.43 -47.82
C ARG A 78 -10.54 8.52 -49.12
N TYR A 79 -9.99 7.96 -50.19
CA TYR A 79 -10.63 7.89 -51.50
C TYR A 79 -10.17 6.64 -52.27
N PRO A 80 -10.98 6.14 -53.22
CA PRO A 80 -10.61 4.96 -54.00
C PRO A 80 -9.41 5.25 -54.91
N ALA A 81 -8.49 4.29 -54.98
CA ALA A 81 -7.36 4.28 -55.90
C ALA A 81 -7.43 3.05 -56.82
N LEU A 82 -6.56 3.02 -57.84
CA LEU A 82 -6.47 1.93 -58.83
C LEU A 82 -6.39 0.53 -58.17
N PHE A 83 -5.73 0.46 -56.99
CA PHE A 83 -5.67 -0.74 -56.16
C PHE A 83 -5.99 -0.41 -54.69
N GLY A 84 -7.29 -0.40 -54.34
CA GLY A 84 -7.76 -0.26 -52.96
C GLY A 84 -8.13 1.17 -52.55
N VAL A 85 -7.76 1.55 -51.32
CA VAL A 85 -8.09 2.85 -50.72
C VAL A 85 -6.80 3.60 -50.43
N GLN A 86 -6.69 4.82 -50.93
CA GLN A 86 -5.60 5.73 -50.61
C GLN A 86 -6.00 6.59 -49.41
N THR A 87 -5.10 6.75 -48.45
CA THR A 87 -5.33 7.54 -47.23
C THR A 87 -4.33 8.70 -47.20
N HIS A 88 -4.84 9.92 -47.09
CA HIS A 88 -4.05 11.15 -46.97
C HIS A 88 -4.23 11.77 -45.59
N HIS A 89 -3.13 12.08 -44.92
CA HIS A 89 -3.13 12.81 -43.64
C HIS A 89 -2.73 14.25 -43.91
N ARG A 90 -3.66 15.18 -43.76
CA ARG A 90 -3.42 16.60 -43.94
C ARG A 90 -3.47 17.32 -42.61
N ARG A 91 -2.31 17.84 -42.18
CA ARG A 91 -2.22 18.72 -41.01
C ARG A 91 -2.87 20.07 -41.36
N SER A 92 -3.97 20.39 -40.69
CA SER A 92 -4.69 21.65 -40.87
C SER A 92 -4.15 22.75 -39.98
N HIS A 93 -3.82 22.44 -38.73
CA HIS A 93 -3.34 23.42 -37.76
C HIS A 93 -2.44 22.78 -36.69
N THR A 94 -1.58 23.57 -36.05
CA THR A 94 -0.71 23.15 -34.94
C THR A 94 -0.72 24.19 -33.84
N TRP A 95 -0.96 23.75 -32.61
CA TRP A 95 -0.80 24.55 -31.41
C TRP A 95 0.37 24.00 -30.61
N VAL A 96 1.31 24.86 -30.21
CA VAL A 96 2.37 24.51 -29.26
C VAL A 96 1.86 24.80 -27.86
N ILE A 97 1.92 23.81 -26.98
CA ILE A 97 1.56 23.96 -25.58
C ILE A 97 2.86 24.03 -24.78
N PRO A 98 3.10 25.13 -24.04
CA PRO A 98 4.29 25.23 -23.20
C PRO A 98 4.28 24.14 -22.13
N VAL A 99 5.45 23.52 -21.92
CA VAL A 99 5.67 22.48 -20.91
C VAL A 99 6.83 22.95 -20.05
N GLU A 100 6.52 23.73 -19.02
CA GLU A 100 7.51 24.24 -18.09
C GLU A 100 7.59 23.32 -16.87
N ALA A 101 8.67 22.53 -16.79
CA ALA A 101 8.99 21.65 -15.67
C ALA A 101 7.77 20.90 -15.06
N PRO A 102 7.05 20.09 -15.86
CA PRO A 102 5.81 19.48 -15.42
C PRO A 102 6.08 18.53 -14.24
N GLY A 103 5.31 18.67 -13.16
CA GLY A 103 5.24 17.68 -12.10
C GLY A 103 4.66 16.36 -12.63
N ASP A 104 5.00 15.25 -11.97
CA ASP A 104 4.57 13.94 -12.43
C ASP A 104 3.06 13.76 -12.27
N GLY A 105 2.35 13.56 -13.39
CA GLY A 105 0.90 13.51 -13.42
C GLY A 105 0.23 14.86 -13.20
N GLN A 106 0.98 15.97 -13.13
CA GLN A 106 0.40 17.30 -12.95
C GLN A 106 -0.44 17.68 -14.18
N PRO A 107 -1.66 18.19 -13.99
CA PRO A 107 -2.50 18.63 -15.10
C PRO A 107 -1.94 19.89 -15.76
N ILE A 108 -1.84 19.84 -17.09
CA ILE A 108 -1.48 20.95 -17.96
C ILE A 108 -2.75 21.33 -18.74
N HIS A 109 -3.38 22.43 -18.32
CA HIS A 109 -4.59 22.93 -18.96
C HIS A 109 -4.25 23.69 -20.25
N PHE A 110 -5.09 23.54 -21.27
CA PHE A 110 -4.94 24.27 -22.51
C PHE A 110 -6.29 24.73 -23.08
N ALA A 111 -6.24 25.79 -23.88
CA ALA A 111 -7.36 26.30 -24.65
C ALA A 111 -6.89 26.63 -26.07
N LEU A 112 -7.45 25.96 -27.07
CA LEU A 112 -7.04 26.08 -28.48
C LEU A 112 -8.10 26.86 -29.25
N SER A 113 -7.73 27.98 -29.87
CA SER A 113 -8.60 28.66 -30.83
C SER A 113 -8.63 27.87 -32.14
N LEU A 114 -9.81 27.35 -32.49
CA LEU A 114 -10.02 26.49 -33.66
C LEU A 114 -10.10 27.35 -34.94
N PRO A 115 -9.60 26.86 -36.09
CA PRO A 115 -9.68 27.61 -37.33
C PRO A 115 -11.13 27.78 -37.78
N GLY A 116 -11.50 28.97 -38.28
CA GLY A 116 -12.84 29.23 -38.79
C GLY A 116 -13.19 28.50 -40.09
N ASN A 117 -12.19 27.96 -40.79
CA ASN A 117 -12.30 27.33 -42.10
C ASN A 117 -12.28 25.79 -42.07
N ILE A 118 -12.31 25.16 -40.90
CA ILE A 118 -12.47 23.70 -40.82
C ILE A 118 -13.89 23.31 -41.26
N VAL A 119 -14.01 22.18 -41.94
CA VAL A 119 -15.27 21.69 -42.51
C VAL A 119 -15.73 20.42 -41.79
N PRO A 120 -17.04 20.15 -41.72
CA PRO A 120 -17.54 18.88 -41.20
C PRO A 120 -16.92 17.68 -41.91
N GLY A 121 -16.68 16.60 -41.17
CA GLY A 121 -16.36 15.32 -41.77
C GLY A 121 -17.54 14.78 -42.58
N PHE A 122 -17.26 13.89 -43.53
CA PHE A 122 -18.30 13.27 -44.35
C PHE A 122 -17.89 11.87 -44.78
N THR A 123 -18.88 11.07 -45.17
CA THR A 123 -18.67 9.78 -45.83
C THR A 123 -19.63 9.72 -47.01
N CYS A 124 -19.10 9.53 -48.22
CA CYS A 124 -19.87 9.43 -49.45
C CYS A 124 -19.28 8.34 -50.35
N GLY A 125 -19.96 7.19 -50.43
CA GLY A 125 -19.45 6.03 -51.15
C GLY A 125 -18.13 5.55 -50.55
N ARG A 126 -17.06 5.53 -51.38
CA ARG A 126 -15.70 5.14 -50.96
C ARG A 126 -14.82 6.33 -50.54
N CYS A 127 -15.38 7.53 -50.51
CA CYS A 127 -14.68 8.73 -50.07
C CYS A 127 -15.09 9.10 -48.64
N SER A 128 -14.14 9.43 -47.78
CA SER A 128 -14.41 9.91 -46.43
C SER A 128 -13.44 11.00 -45.98
N LEU A 129 -13.91 11.89 -45.12
CA LEU A 129 -13.12 12.87 -44.39
C LEU A 129 -13.40 12.72 -42.89
N GLU A 130 -12.36 12.39 -42.15
CA GLU A 130 -12.37 12.28 -40.69
C GLU A 130 -11.42 13.30 -40.06
N TRP A 131 -11.72 13.73 -38.84
CA TRP A 131 -10.89 14.67 -38.10
C TRP A 131 -10.31 14.03 -36.85
N TYR A 132 -9.05 14.34 -36.58
CA TYR A 132 -8.33 13.90 -35.40
C TYR A 132 -7.56 15.05 -34.77
N LEU A 133 -7.52 15.07 -33.45
CA LEU A 133 -6.50 15.78 -32.70
C LEU A 133 -5.35 14.83 -32.44
N VAL A 134 -4.14 15.23 -32.84
CA VAL A 134 -2.93 14.46 -32.61
C VAL A 134 -2.10 15.19 -31.58
N LEU A 135 -2.10 14.66 -30.36
CA LEU A 135 -1.18 15.13 -29.32
C LEU A 135 0.19 14.52 -29.58
N ARG A 136 1.20 15.38 -29.73
CA ARG A 136 2.60 15.01 -29.87
C ARG A 136 3.37 15.54 -28.67
N VAL A 137 4.10 14.66 -28.01
CA VAL A 137 4.95 15.01 -26.87
C VAL A 137 6.39 14.66 -27.21
N ASP A 138 7.24 15.68 -27.25
CA ASP A 138 8.66 15.54 -27.56
C ASP A 138 9.45 15.21 -26.29
N VAL A 139 10.33 14.21 -26.39
CA VAL A 139 11.08 13.66 -25.27
C VAL A 139 12.54 13.56 -25.68
N ALA A 140 13.44 14.09 -24.86
CA ALA A 140 14.87 13.96 -25.11
C ALA A 140 15.30 12.50 -25.04
N TRP A 141 16.05 12.06 -26.05
CA TRP A 141 16.70 10.74 -26.06
C TRP A 141 15.74 9.54 -26.02
N ALA A 142 14.45 9.75 -26.29
CA ALA A 142 13.46 8.69 -26.41
C ALA A 142 12.48 8.99 -27.57
N PRO A 143 11.78 7.98 -28.11
CA PRO A 143 10.76 8.22 -29.11
C PRO A 143 9.65 9.15 -28.59
N SER A 144 9.29 10.17 -29.39
CA SER A 144 8.19 11.08 -29.06
C SER A 144 6.88 10.31 -28.93
N ALA A 145 6.07 10.64 -27.93
CA ALA A 145 4.74 10.08 -27.77
C ALA A 145 3.78 10.71 -28.78
N ARG A 146 2.90 9.91 -29.38
CA ARG A 146 1.81 10.39 -30.23
C ARG A 146 0.51 9.72 -29.84
N MET A 147 -0.55 10.51 -29.68
CA MET A 147 -1.88 10.05 -29.35
C MET A 147 -2.88 10.67 -30.31
N TRP A 148 -3.67 9.83 -30.98
CA TRP A 148 -4.71 10.24 -31.92
C TRP A 148 -6.06 10.21 -31.23
N VAL A 149 -6.75 11.34 -31.24
CA VAL A 149 -8.05 11.52 -30.61
C VAL A 149 -9.08 11.86 -31.69
N PRO A 150 -10.06 10.99 -31.95
CA PRO A 150 -11.09 11.26 -32.94
C PRO A 150 -11.97 12.42 -32.47
N VAL A 151 -12.31 13.32 -33.40
CA VAL A 151 -13.16 14.48 -33.14
C VAL A 151 -14.15 14.69 -34.27
N VAL A 152 -15.30 15.31 -33.96
CA VAL A 152 -16.36 15.60 -34.93
C VAL A 152 -16.43 17.10 -35.15
N VAL A 153 -16.28 17.57 -36.38
CA VAL A 153 -16.46 18.99 -36.70
C VAL A 153 -17.93 19.27 -36.99
N LEU A 154 -18.53 20.19 -36.22
CA LEU A 154 -19.91 20.61 -36.36
C LEU A 154 -20.09 21.61 -37.52
N GLY A 155 -21.24 21.58 -38.18
CA GLY A 155 -21.62 22.56 -39.20
C GLY A 155 -21.83 23.96 -38.64
N ARG A 156 -21.77 24.99 -39.49
CA ARG A 156 -21.94 26.41 -39.10
C ARG A 156 -23.39 26.80 -38.71
N ARG A 157 -24.40 25.99 -39.03
CA ARG A 157 -25.81 26.32 -38.77
C ARG A 157 -26.21 25.90 -37.36
N GLY A 158 -26.68 26.86 -36.56
CA GLY A 158 -27.17 26.65 -35.20
C GLY A 158 -26.29 27.35 -34.17
N ALA A 159 -26.53 28.65 -33.99
CA ALA A 159 -25.89 29.51 -32.99
C ALA A 159 -26.42 29.26 -31.56
N GLU A 160 -26.77 28.03 -31.23
CA GLU A 160 -26.92 27.65 -29.82
C GLU A 160 -25.52 27.38 -29.28
N GLN A 161 -25.09 28.24 -28.36
CA GLN A 161 -23.87 28.08 -27.59
C GLN A 161 -23.98 26.77 -26.79
N SER A 162 -23.51 25.65 -27.36
CA SER A 162 -23.28 24.46 -26.54
C SER A 162 -22.27 24.86 -25.49
N GLU A 163 -22.70 24.92 -24.23
CA GLU A 163 -21.84 25.23 -23.10
C GLU A 163 -20.64 24.31 -23.13
N GLN A 164 -19.47 24.92 -23.24
CA GLN A 164 -18.23 24.16 -23.28
C GLN A 164 -17.91 23.66 -21.88
N ARG A 165 -18.18 22.38 -21.67
CA ARG A 165 -17.97 21.69 -20.40
C ARG A 165 -16.49 21.65 -20.01
N ALA A 166 -16.22 21.62 -18.70
CA ALA A 166 -14.88 21.39 -18.18
C ALA A 166 -14.39 19.97 -18.56
N PRO A 167 -13.09 19.80 -18.90
CA PRO A 167 -12.53 18.48 -19.18
C PRO A 167 -12.55 17.60 -17.92
N LEU A 168 -12.45 16.28 -18.10
CA LEU A 168 -12.29 15.37 -16.96
C LEU A 168 -10.90 15.54 -16.34
N ALA A 169 -10.80 15.27 -15.04
CA ALA A 169 -9.52 15.15 -14.36
C ALA A 169 -8.63 14.09 -15.03
N VAL A 170 -7.33 14.37 -15.11
CA VAL A 170 -6.29 13.49 -15.65
C VAL A 170 -5.11 13.42 -14.69
N GLY A 171 -4.26 12.40 -14.84
CA GLY A 171 -3.03 12.30 -14.05
C GLY A 171 -3.28 12.15 -12.55
N ALA A 172 -2.64 12.99 -11.74
CA ALA A 172 -2.70 12.95 -10.28
C ALA A 172 -4.12 13.23 -9.76
N GLU A 173 -4.83 14.20 -10.33
CA GLU A 173 -6.20 14.50 -9.90
C GLU A 173 -7.15 13.33 -10.16
N ARG A 174 -7.00 12.67 -11.32
CA ARG A 174 -7.79 11.47 -11.64
C ARG A 174 -7.47 10.33 -10.67
N LEU A 175 -6.19 10.16 -10.36
CA LEU A 175 -5.73 9.15 -9.42
C LEU A 175 -6.36 9.38 -8.04
N ASP A 176 -6.36 10.62 -7.55
CA ASP A 176 -6.97 10.98 -6.27
C ASP A 176 -8.47 10.67 -6.24
N LEU A 177 -9.20 10.98 -7.33
CA LEU A 177 -10.62 10.64 -7.45
C LEU A 177 -10.85 9.12 -7.42
N VAL A 178 -10.02 8.34 -8.12
CA VAL A 178 -10.09 6.88 -8.12
C VAL A 178 -9.88 6.35 -6.70
N TRP A 179 -8.90 6.87 -5.97
CA TRP A 179 -8.59 6.40 -4.62
C TRP A 179 -9.64 6.82 -3.60
N ARG A 180 -10.21 8.04 -3.71
CA ARG A 180 -11.34 8.50 -2.88
C ARG A 180 -12.61 7.67 -3.11
N ASP A 181 -12.91 7.30 -4.36
CA ASP A 181 -14.02 6.40 -4.68
C ASP A 181 -13.82 5.04 -3.98
N VAL A 182 -12.62 4.46 -4.08
CA VAL A 182 -12.32 3.20 -3.41
C VAL A 182 -12.44 3.33 -1.88
N ALA A 183 -11.90 4.40 -1.28
CA ALA A 183 -12.03 4.68 0.15
C ALA A 183 -13.51 4.70 0.58
N THR A 184 -14.35 5.43 -0.16
CA THR A 184 -15.79 5.54 0.10
C THR A 184 -16.47 4.18 0.06
N ARG A 185 -16.08 3.31 -0.87
CA ARG A 185 -16.69 1.99 -1.07
C ARG A 185 -16.22 0.93 -0.07
N THR A 186 -14.99 1.05 0.44
CA THR A 186 -14.40 0.07 1.37
C THR A 186 -14.50 0.50 2.83
N GLY A 187 -14.81 1.78 3.09
CA GLY A 187 -14.79 2.38 4.42
C GLY A 187 -13.39 2.77 4.90
N PHE A 188 -12.38 2.72 4.03
CA PHE A 188 -11.03 3.17 4.36
C PHE A 188 -10.95 4.70 4.33
N LEU A 189 -10.05 5.27 5.13
CA LEU A 189 -9.70 6.68 5.09
C LEU A 189 -8.67 6.92 4.00
N TYR A 190 -8.93 7.89 3.12
CA TYR A 190 -7.97 8.33 2.12
C TYR A 190 -7.24 9.59 2.58
N ASP A 191 -5.92 9.51 2.65
CA ASP A 191 -5.03 10.63 2.97
C ASP A 191 -3.82 10.65 2.04
N GLY A 192 -3.72 11.67 1.19
CA GLY A 192 -2.52 11.99 0.41
C GLY A 192 -1.91 10.85 -0.40
N GLY A 193 -2.74 9.98 -1.00
CA GLY A 193 -2.25 8.82 -1.79
C GLY A 193 -2.12 7.51 -1.01
N ALA A 194 -2.60 7.46 0.23
CA ALA A 194 -2.72 6.25 1.04
C ALA A 194 -4.18 5.97 1.41
N LEU A 195 -4.57 4.70 1.43
CA LEU A 195 -5.77 4.21 2.08
C LEU A 195 -5.38 3.58 3.40
N THR A 196 -6.03 3.99 4.48
CA THR A 196 -5.78 3.46 5.82
C THR A 196 -7.08 2.96 6.46
N GLY A 197 -7.01 1.88 7.21
CA GLY A 197 -8.15 1.29 7.90
C GLY A 197 -7.69 0.33 8.99
N GLN A 198 -8.62 -0.07 9.85
CA GLN A 198 -8.39 -1.06 10.89
C GLN A 198 -9.43 -2.16 10.76
N ILE A 199 -8.99 -3.42 10.70
CA ILE A 199 -9.83 -4.60 10.51
C ILE A 199 -9.52 -5.57 11.65
N ASP A 200 -10.46 -5.77 12.56
CA ASP A 200 -10.33 -6.73 13.67
C ASP A 200 -9.02 -6.57 14.50
N GLY A 201 -8.56 -5.34 14.68
CA GLY A 201 -7.32 -5.01 15.38
C GLY A 201 -6.04 -5.03 14.52
N VAL A 202 -6.15 -5.37 13.23
CA VAL A 202 -5.06 -5.29 12.25
C VAL A 202 -5.13 -3.96 11.51
N GLU A 203 -4.06 -3.17 11.59
CA GLU A 203 -3.94 -1.94 10.81
C GLU A 203 -3.61 -2.29 9.37
N VAL A 204 -4.33 -1.68 8.41
CA VAL A 204 -4.10 -1.88 6.98
C VAL A 204 -3.80 -0.54 6.35
N ARG A 205 -2.65 -0.44 5.69
CA ARG A 205 -2.25 0.72 4.89
C ARG A 205 -1.97 0.29 3.47
N VAL A 206 -2.74 0.80 2.51
CA VAL A 206 -2.51 0.59 1.07
C VAL A 206 -1.95 1.86 0.46
N THR A 207 -0.82 1.76 -0.23
CA THR A 207 -0.15 2.88 -0.89
C THR A 207 0.24 2.53 -2.32
N ARG A 208 0.48 3.55 -3.13
CA ARG A 208 1.12 3.41 -4.43
C ARG A 208 2.60 3.73 -4.31
N GLU A 209 3.45 2.78 -4.67
CA GLU A 209 4.91 2.97 -4.67
C GLU A 209 5.48 2.91 -6.09
N ARG A 210 6.53 3.70 -6.35
CA ARG A 210 7.29 3.64 -7.61
C ARG A 210 8.68 3.08 -7.34
N ARG A 211 9.09 2.09 -8.15
CA ARG A 211 10.34 1.34 -7.94
C ARG A 211 11.26 1.35 -9.15
N GLY A 212 11.77 2.52 -9.50
CA GLY A 212 13.06 2.70 -10.20
C GLY A 212 13.26 2.13 -11.61
N ARG A 213 13.00 0.84 -11.91
CA ARG A 213 12.84 0.26 -13.26
C ARG A 213 11.63 -0.69 -13.33
N ASN A 214 11.15 -1.15 -12.19
CA ASN A 214 10.13 -2.19 -12.04
C ASN A 214 8.69 -1.66 -12.15
N GLY A 215 8.52 -0.38 -12.48
CA GLY A 215 7.21 0.26 -12.61
C GLY A 215 6.65 0.79 -11.29
N ALA A 216 5.32 0.86 -11.24
CA ALA A 216 4.54 1.23 -10.06
C ALA A 216 3.86 -0.02 -9.49
N TYR A 217 3.67 -0.01 -8.18
CA TYR A 217 3.06 -1.08 -7.41
C TYR A 217 1.98 -0.52 -6.51
N LEU A 218 0.90 -1.29 -6.34
CA LEU A 218 0.06 -1.20 -5.17
C LEU A 218 0.72 -2.04 -4.07
N VAL A 219 0.82 -1.45 -2.89
CA VAL A 219 1.46 -2.05 -1.73
C VAL A 219 0.49 -2.00 -0.58
N ALA A 220 0.18 -3.14 0.02
CA ALA A 220 -0.55 -3.21 1.27
C ALA A 220 0.41 -3.58 2.40
N MET A 221 0.34 -2.84 3.49
CA MET A 221 1.02 -3.13 4.74
C MET A 221 0.00 -3.46 5.81
N LEU A 222 0.11 -4.65 6.39
CA LEU A 222 -0.74 -5.12 7.47
C LEU A 222 0.09 -5.18 8.73
N ARG A 223 -0.31 -4.46 9.79
CA ARG A 223 0.35 -4.51 11.10
C ARG A 223 -0.58 -5.14 12.12
N TYR A 224 -0.04 -6.08 12.88
CA TYR A 224 -0.80 -6.93 13.79
C TYR A 224 -0.03 -7.16 15.11
N PRO A 225 -0.72 -7.64 16.16
CA PRO A 225 -0.04 -8.03 17.39
C PRO A 225 1.07 -9.05 17.14
N ASP A 226 2.15 -8.92 17.90
CA ASP A 226 3.31 -9.81 17.81
C ASP A 226 2.91 -11.29 17.96
N LEU A 227 3.08 -12.05 16.88
CA LEU A 227 2.75 -13.48 16.84
C LEU A 227 3.72 -14.32 17.68
N GLY A 228 4.97 -13.87 17.79
CA GLY A 228 6.07 -14.54 18.46
C GLY A 228 6.31 -15.99 18.01
N ILE A 229 6.04 -16.29 16.73
CA ILE A 229 6.31 -17.60 16.12
C ILE A 229 7.58 -17.59 15.27
N GLY A 230 8.31 -16.47 15.24
CA GLY A 230 9.47 -16.28 14.37
C GLY A 230 9.06 -16.27 12.90
N LEU A 231 7.89 -15.71 12.59
CA LEU A 231 7.37 -15.69 11.23
C LEU A 231 8.39 -15.01 10.32
N SER A 232 8.65 -15.63 9.18
CA SER A 232 9.43 -15.04 8.11
C SER A 232 8.93 -15.56 6.77
N LEU A 233 9.36 -14.92 5.69
CA LEU A 233 9.03 -15.32 4.34
C LEU A 233 10.30 -15.73 3.60
N ALA A 234 10.27 -16.89 2.92
CA ALA A 234 11.37 -17.38 2.11
C ALA A 234 10.94 -17.77 0.70
N GLY A 235 11.90 -17.76 -0.21
CA GLY A 235 11.69 -18.04 -1.63
C GLY A 235 11.40 -16.78 -2.44
N ALA A 236 11.13 -16.99 -3.73
CA ALA A 236 10.75 -15.93 -4.67
C ALA A 236 9.40 -16.30 -5.29
N ALA A 237 8.64 -15.29 -5.71
CA ALA A 237 7.38 -15.51 -6.43
C ALA A 237 7.61 -16.42 -7.66
N PRO A 238 6.72 -17.39 -7.93
CA PRO A 238 5.48 -17.69 -7.21
C PRO A 238 5.65 -18.66 -6.02
N CYS A 239 6.86 -19.18 -5.78
CA CYS A 239 7.17 -20.22 -4.79
C CYS A 239 7.53 -19.63 -3.42
N VAL A 240 6.70 -18.72 -2.92
CA VAL A 240 6.86 -18.10 -1.61
C VAL A 240 6.36 -19.05 -0.52
N ARG A 241 7.12 -19.22 0.56
CA ARG A 241 6.75 -20.06 1.71
C ARG A 241 6.87 -19.27 3.00
N LEU A 242 5.86 -19.40 3.86
CA LEU A 242 5.95 -18.95 5.25
C LEU A 242 6.90 -19.90 5.98
N LEU A 243 7.82 -19.32 6.73
CA LEU A 243 8.70 -20.00 7.67
C LEU A 243 8.39 -19.53 9.08
N GLY A 244 8.76 -20.33 10.05
CA GLY A 244 8.59 -20.03 11.46
C GLY A 244 9.34 -21.04 12.29
N ARG A 245 9.38 -20.79 13.59
CA ARG A 245 10.04 -21.65 14.56
C ARG A 245 9.45 -23.07 14.58
N ASP A 246 8.13 -23.19 14.50
CA ASP A 246 7.42 -24.45 14.62
C ASP A 246 6.59 -24.73 13.36
N GLN A 247 6.78 -25.90 12.77
CA GLN A 247 6.12 -26.29 11.52
C GLN A 247 4.60 -26.43 11.70
N GLY A 248 4.11 -26.81 12.88
CA GLY A 248 2.69 -26.91 13.19
C GLY A 248 2.02 -25.54 13.20
N GLN A 249 2.67 -24.55 13.83
CA GLN A 249 2.23 -23.15 13.84
C GLN A 249 2.19 -22.55 12.42
N VAL A 250 3.25 -22.75 11.64
CA VAL A 250 3.33 -22.27 10.25
C VAL A 250 2.24 -22.92 9.39
N SER A 251 2.03 -24.23 9.53
CA SER A 251 1.01 -24.96 8.77
C SER A 251 -0.40 -24.53 9.14
N TRP A 252 -0.65 -24.21 10.42
CA TRP A 252 -1.90 -23.62 10.88
C TRP A 252 -2.18 -22.27 10.19
N LEU A 253 -1.21 -21.36 10.25
CA LEU A 253 -1.33 -20.04 9.64
C LEU A 253 -1.49 -20.12 8.12
N ALA A 254 -0.67 -20.93 7.45
CA ALA A 254 -0.75 -21.12 6.00
C ALA A 254 -2.12 -21.66 5.56
N ARG A 255 -2.72 -22.57 6.34
CA ARG A 255 -4.07 -23.08 6.07
C ARG A 255 -5.13 -21.99 6.22
N ALA A 256 -5.03 -21.18 7.27
CA ALA A 256 -5.98 -20.10 7.53
C ALA A 256 -5.91 -18.99 6.46
N LEU A 257 -4.71 -18.67 5.97
CA LEU A 257 -4.50 -17.60 4.99
C LEU A 257 -4.62 -18.05 3.53
N GLY A 258 -4.51 -19.35 3.24
CA GLY A 258 -4.21 -19.88 1.90
C GLY A 258 -5.13 -19.40 0.77
N GLN A 259 -6.45 -19.30 0.99
CA GLN A 259 -7.37 -18.82 -0.05
C GLN A 259 -7.19 -17.32 -0.34
N VAL A 260 -6.81 -16.54 0.66
CA VAL A 260 -6.78 -15.08 0.59
C VAL A 260 -5.46 -14.56 0.03
N VAL A 261 -4.35 -15.23 0.32
CA VAL A 261 -3.01 -14.89 -0.22
C VAL A 261 -2.99 -14.87 -1.75
N SER A 262 -3.83 -15.69 -2.41
CA SER A 262 -3.95 -15.68 -3.88
C SER A 262 -4.46 -14.34 -4.45
N ARG A 263 -5.23 -13.57 -3.67
CA ARG A 263 -5.80 -12.28 -4.05
C ARG A 263 -4.92 -11.09 -3.64
N CYS A 264 -4.04 -11.30 -2.67
CA CYS A 264 -3.15 -10.30 -2.12
C CYS A 264 -1.75 -10.91 -1.95
N PRO A 265 -0.93 -10.93 -3.02
CA PRO A 265 0.35 -11.65 -3.02
C PRO A 265 1.30 -11.12 -1.95
N VAL A 266 1.64 -11.96 -0.97
CA VAL A 266 2.56 -11.62 0.13
C VAL A 266 4.01 -11.69 -0.38
N VAL A 267 4.78 -10.63 -0.11
CA VAL A 267 6.19 -10.50 -0.53
C VAL A 267 7.16 -10.35 0.64
N ALA A 268 6.65 -9.98 1.82
CA ALA A 268 7.39 -10.01 3.08
C ALA A 268 6.41 -10.29 4.23
N ALA A 269 6.87 -10.99 5.26
CA ALA A 269 6.11 -11.23 6.47
C ALA A 269 7.07 -11.41 7.63
N ASP A 270 6.75 -10.84 8.77
CA ASP A 270 7.38 -11.10 10.07
C ASP A 270 6.32 -11.22 11.18
N ASP A 271 6.75 -11.36 12.43
CA ASP A 271 5.82 -11.54 13.57
C ASP A 271 4.88 -10.34 13.82
N ARG A 272 5.09 -9.18 13.19
CA ARG A 272 4.30 -7.94 13.43
C ARG A 272 3.76 -7.30 12.16
N GLU A 273 4.34 -7.60 11.01
CA GLU A 273 4.02 -6.95 9.75
C GLU A 273 3.97 -7.93 8.58
N MET A 274 3.00 -7.75 7.69
CA MET A 274 2.90 -8.47 6.43
C MET A 274 2.73 -7.48 5.28
N ARG A 275 3.55 -7.66 4.24
CA ARG A 275 3.57 -6.81 3.06
C ARG A 275 3.08 -7.56 1.84
N CYS A 276 2.09 -6.99 1.15
CA CYS A 276 1.58 -7.52 -0.11
C CYS A 276 1.81 -6.54 -1.26
N GLU A 277 2.00 -7.07 -2.46
CA GLU A 277 2.30 -6.27 -3.64
C GLU A 277 1.54 -6.74 -4.87
N LEU A 278 1.07 -5.76 -5.65
CA LEU A 278 0.46 -5.97 -6.95
C LEU A 278 1.10 -5.01 -7.96
N PRO A 279 1.74 -5.50 -9.05
CA PRO A 279 2.24 -4.64 -10.12
C PRO A 279 1.08 -3.93 -10.83
N ASP A 280 0.75 -2.74 -10.38
CA ASP A 280 -0.30 -1.87 -10.94
C ASP A 280 -0.01 -0.42 -10.54
N ASN A 281 -0.44 0.52 -11.39
CA ASN A 281 -0.18 1.94 -11.18
C ASN A 281 -1.27 2.65 -10.36
N GLY A 282 -2.30 1.93 -9.92
CA GLY A 282 -3.40 2.44 -9.11
C GLY A 282 -4.41 3.29 -9.85
N GLN A 283 -4.39 3.35 -11.19
CA GLN A 283 -5.26 4.23 -11.97
C GLN A 283 -6.63 3.63 -12.30
N ARG A 284 -6.83 2.34 -12.03
CA ARG A 284 -8.09 1.63 -12.33
C ARG A 284 -8.80 1.33 -11.03
N ALA A 285 -9.96 1.96 -10.81
CA ALA A 285 -10.77 1.77 -9.60
C ALA A 285 -11.05 0.29 -9.31
N ARG A 286 -11.36 -0.51 -10.34
CA ARG A 286 -11.59 -1.96 -10.19
C ARG A 286 -10.37 -2.70 -9.64
N THR A 287 -9.16 -2.39 -10.11
CA THR A 287 -7.93 -3.05 -9.63
C THR A 287 -7.60 -2.62 -8.21
N VAL A 288 -7.65 -1.31 -7.93
CA VAL A 288 -7.38 -0.76 -6.59
C VAL A 288 -8.39 -1.34 -5.58
N LEU A 289 -9.68 -1.34 -5.92
CA LEU A 289 -10.72 -1.94 -5.09
C LEU A 289 -10.46 -3.43 -4.84
N GLY A 290 -10.18 -4.21 -5.88
CA GLY A 290 -9.89 -5.64 -5.74
C GLY A 290 -8.70 -5.91 -4.84
N PHE A 291 -7.65 -5.10 -4.93
CA PHE A 291 -6.46 -5.21 -4.08
C PHE A 291 -6.74 -4.82 -2.62
N VAL A 292 -7.48 -3.73 -2.38
CA VAL A 292 -7.88 -3.29 -1.03
C VAL A 292 -8.80 -4.32 -0.37
N GLU A 293 -9.75 -4.89 -1.12
CA GLU A 293 -10.60 -5.98 -0.65
C GLU A 293 -9.80 -7.25 -0.33
N GLY A 294 -8.80 -7.57 -1.15
CA GLY A 294 -7.84 -8.63 -0.86
C GLY A 294 -7.07 -8.40 0.44
N ALA A 295 -6.56 -7.19 0.66
CA ALA A 295 -5.86 -6.81 1.88
C ALA A 295 -6.78 -6.83 3.11
N ARG A 296 -8.03 -6.37 2.98
CA ARG A 296 -9.05 -6.45 4.04
C ARG A 296 -9.38 -7.89 4.42
N ALA A 297 -9.59 -8.75 3.42
CA ALA A 297 -9.83 -10.16 3.66
C ALA A 297 -8.63 -10.83 4.34
N LEU A 298 -7.40 -10.44 3.96
CA LEU A 298 -6.18 -11.00 4.54
C LEU A 298 -6.03 -10.57 6.00
N ALA A 299 -6.30 -9.30 6.29
CA ALA A 299 -6.29 -8.76 7.65
C ALA A 299 -7.32 -9.46 8.55
N SER A 300 -8.55 -9.67 8.08
CA SER A 300 -9.57 -10.39 8.86
C SER A 300 -9.22 -11.87 9.05
N ALA A 301 -8.73 -12.55 8.00
CA ALA A 301 -8.28 -13.95 8.11
C ALA A 301 -7.12 -14.09 9.12
N LEU A 302 -6.19 -13.13 9.13
CA LEU A 302 -5.11 -13.09 10.11
C LEU A 302 -5.66 -12.88 11.52
N ALA A 303 -6.49 -11.87 11.74
CA ALA A 303 -7.09 -11.57 13.04
C ALA A 303 -7.86 -12.77 13.63
N GLN A 304 -8.58 -13.51 12.78
CA GLN A 304 -9.29 -14.73 13.17
C GLN A 304 -8.36 -15.92 13.45
N ALA A 305 -7.25 -16.03 12.72
CA ALA A 305 -6.31 -17.13 12.86
C ALA A 305 -5.44 -17.03 14.11
N VAL A 306 -5.03 -15.81 14.48
CA VAL A 306 -4.05 -15.54 15.56
C VAL A 306 -4.46 -16.16 16.91
N PRO A 307 -5.70 -15.99 17.41
CA PRO A 307 -6.11 -16.59 18.68
C PRO A 307 -6.04 -18.13 18.69
N GLY A 308 -6.08 -18.77 17.52
CA GLY A 308 -6.06 -20.23 17.36
C GLY A 308 -4.68 -20.82 17.11
N ILE A 309 -3.61 -20.02 17.01
CA ILE A 309 -2.26 -20.55 16.79
C ILE A 309 -1.86 -21.41 18.00
N PRO A 310 -1.54 -22.71 17.80
CA PRO A 310 -1.23 -23.60 18.91
C PRO A 310 0.12 -23.24 19.56
N ALA A 311 0.36 -23.78 20.75
CA ALA A 311 1.70 -23.78 21.33
C ALA A 311 2.70 -24.55 20.43
N PRO A 312 3.99 -24.21 20.45
CA PRO A 312 5.01 -24.95 19.72
C PRO A 312 5.08 -26.39 20.23
N ALA A 313 5.34 -27.35 19.35
CA ALA A 313 5.22 -28.78 19.64
C ALA A 313 6.06 -29.22 20.85
N CYS A 314 7.25 -28.63 21.02
CA CYS A 314 8.15 -28.93 22.14
C CYS A 314 7.62 -28.49 23.52
N MET A 315 6.61 -27.62 23.57
CA MET A 315 6.00 -27.11 24.82
C MET A 315 4.50 -27.42 24.92
N ALA A 316 3.92 -28.15 23.96
CA ALA A 316 2.49 -28.46 23.95
C ALA A 316 2.00 -29.15 25.24
N ALA A 317 2.80 -30.06 25.81
CA ALA A 317 2.50 -30.73 27.08
C ALA A 317 2.55 -29.81 28.31
N MET A 318 3.20 -28.64 28.20
CA MET A 318 3.36 -27.69 29.30
C MET A 318 2.20 -26.69 29.37
N VAL A 319 1.38 -26.57 28.32
CA VAL A 319 0.28 -25.60 28.21
C VAL A 319 -0.64 -25.60 29.44
N PRO A 320 -1.13 -26.75 29.96
CA PRO A 320 -2.01 -26.74 31.13
C PRO A 320 -1.37 -26.11 32.39
N ALA A 321 -0.06 -26.27 32.59
CA ALA A 321 0.65 -25.67 33.71
C ALA A 321 0.80 -24.15 33.54
N TRP A 322 1.11 -23.72 32.33
CA TRP A 322 1.17 -22.30 31.96
C TRP A 322 -0.20 -21.62 32.08
N GLU A 323 -1.30 -22.26 31.67
CA GLU A 323 -2.66 -21.74 31.82
C GLU A 323 -3.09 -21.60 33.28
N ARG A 324 -2.75 -22.59 34.13
CA ARG A 324 -3.00 -22.49 35.58
C ARG A 324 -2.24 -21.31 36.17
N THR A 325 -0.97 -21.13 35.80
CA THR A 325 -0.15 -20.02 36.28
C THR A 325 -0.69 -18.68 35.79
N ALA A 326 -1.12 -18.59 34.53
CA ALA A 326 -1.71 -17.37 33.98
C ALA A 326 -2.96 -16.96 34.77
N ARG A 327 -3.84 -17.92 35.10
CA ARG A 327 -5.01 -17.66 35.96
C ARG A 327 -4.63 -17.23 37.37
N ALA A 328 -3.64 -17.87 37.99
CA ALA A 328 -3.17 -17.52 39.33
C ALA A 328 -2.60 -16.09 39.39
N LEU A 329 -1.99 -15.63 38.29
CA LEU A 329 -1.49 -14.26 38.12
C LEU A 329 -2.57 -13.25 37.69
N GLY A 330 -3.83 -13.68 37.49
CA GLY A 330 -4.87 -12.82 36.92
C GLY A 330 -4.59 -12.36 35.48
N GLY A 331 -3.73 -13.10 34.77
CA GLY A 331 -3.28 -12.79 33.42
C GLY A 331 -3.86 -13.70 32.34
N ARG A 332 -3.29 -13.58 31.14
CA ARG A 332 -3.65 -14.34 29.95
C ARG A 332 -2.43 -15.06 29.38
N LEU A 333 -2.58 -16.34 29.07
CA LEU A 333 -1.61 -17.08 28.27
C LEU A 333 -1.82 -16.79 26.77
N HIS A 334 -0.71 -16.54 26.08
CA HIS A 334 -0.55 -16.54 24.64
C HIS A 334 0.20 -17.82 24.26
N PRO A 335 -0.49 -18.87 23.77
CA PRO A 335 0.14 -20.18 23.56
C PRO A 335 1.23 -20.15 22.49
N ALA A 336 1.02 -19.43 21.39
CA ALA A 336 1.95 -19.40 20.27
C ALA A 336 3.38 -18.95 20.64
N PRO A 337 3.57 -17.81 21.34
CA PRO A 337 4.88 -17.42 21.86
C PRO A 337 5.28 -18.11 23.18
N MET A 338 4.38 -18.87 23.82
CA MET A 338 4.49 -19.30 25.23
C MET A 338 4.80 -18.11 26.16
N ARG A 339 3.84 -17.18 26.23
CA ARG A 339 3.93 -15.94 27.02
C ARG A 339 2.70 -15.74 27.90
N ILE A 340 2.88 -15.43 29.17
CA ILE A 340 1.83 -14.93 30.07
C ILE A 340 1.99 -13.41 30.16
N GLU A 341 0.91 -12.69 29.89
CA GLU A 341 0.79 -11.26 30.18
C GLU A 341 -0.16 -11.09 31.37
N ALA A 342 0.27 -10.35 32.40
CA ALA A 342 -0.52 -10.07 33.57
C ALA A 342 -0.23 -8.65 34.09
N ALA A 343 -0.95 -8.23 35.12
CA ALA A 343 -0.62 -7.04 35.88
C ALA A 343 -0.79 -7.33 37.37
N THR A 344 0.21 -6.96 38.17
CA THR A 344 0.18 -7.12 39.63
C THR A 344 0.44 -5.75 40.25
N ASP A 345 -0.47 -5.27 41.10
CA ASP A 345 -0.42 -3.93 41.70
C ASP A 345 -0.17 -2.80 40.67
N GLU A 346 -0.90 -2.85 39.55
CA GLU A 346 -0.78 -1.91 38.42
C GLU A 346 0.54 -1.98 37.63
N MET A 347 1.47 -2.88 37.98
CA MET A 347 2.72 -3.07 37.24
C MET A 347 2.53 -4.14 36.17
N PRO A 348 2.69 -3.81 34.87
CA PRO A 348 2.68 -4.81 33.81
C PRO A 348 3.75 -5.87 34.04
N PHE A 349 3.34 -7.11 33.88
CA PHE A 349 4.15 -8.29 34.12
C PHE A 349 4.10 -9.21 32.90
N GLU A 350 5.25 -9.78 32.55
CA GLU A 350 5.37 -10.75 31.47
C GLU A 350 6.24 -11.92 31.92
N LEU A 351 5.73 -13.14 31.73
CA LEU A 351 6.54 -14.36 31.80
C LEU A 351 6.57 -14.97 30.41
N ARG A 352 7.74 -15.09 29.78
CA ARG A 352 7.84 -15.65 28.42
C ARG A 352 8.99 -16.61 28.23
N THR A 353 8.87 -17.49 27.25
CA THR A 353 10.01 -18.22 26.70
C THR A 353 10.71 -17.38 25.64
N ASP A 354 12.00 -17.16 25.81
CA ASP A 354 12.87 -16.65 24.76
C ASP A 354 13.39 -17.85 23.93
N TRP A 355 13.50 -17.65 22.63
CA TRP A 355 13.87 -18.67 21.65
C TRP A 355 15.23 -18.36 21.04
N ASP A 356 15.99 -19.39 20.69
CA ASP A 356 17.22 -19.24 19.90
C ASP A 356 16.94 -19.12 18.38
N GLU A 357 17.99 -18.92 17.60
CA GLU A 357 17.93 -18.82 16.12
C GLU A 357 17.40 -20.09 15.44
N TYR A 358 17.45 -21.24 16.13
CA TYR A 358 16.94 -22.52 15.65
C TYR A 358 15.52 -22.79 16.12
N GLY A 359 14.89 -21.84 16.81
CA GLY A 359 13.54 -22.01 17.32
C GLY A 359 13.45 -22.94 18.52
N ARG A 360 14.53 -23.15 19.27
CA ARG A 360 14.52 -23.94 20.50
C ARG A 360 14.36 -23.00 21.70
N PRO A 361 13.68 -23.43 22.78
CA PRO A 361 13.60 -22.63 23.99
C PRO A 361 15.01 -22.40 24.55
N ALA A 362 15.45 -21.15 24.62
CA ALA A 362 16.78 -20.81 25.11
C ALA A 362 16.79 -20.53 26.62
N ARG A 363 15.75 -19.83 27.09
CA ARG A 363 15.56 -19.40 28.48
C ARG A 363 14.12 -18.98 28.73
N THR A 364 13.77 -18.84 30.01
CA THR A 364 12.53 -18.19 30.43
C THR A 364 12.85 -16.82 31.00
N VAL A 365 12.05 -15.82 30.69
CA VAL A 365 12.23 -14.45 31.15
C VAL A 365 11.02 -14.03 31.98
N ILE A 366 11.28 -13.51 33.17
CA ILE A 366 10.30 -12.78 33.97
C ILE A 366 10.61 -11.29 33.82
N GLU A 367 9.74 -10.54 33.15
CA GLU A 367 9.85 -9.09 32.98
C GLU A 367 8.76 -8.39 33.80
N LEU A 368 9.16 -7.45 34.65
CA LEU A 368 8.27 -6.52 35.35
C LEU A 368 8.55 -5.11 34.85
N ARG A 369 7.49 -4.32 34.62
CA ARG A 369 7.59 -2.90 34.26
C ARG A 369 7.05 -2.05 35.41
N PRO A 370 7.92 -1.45 36.23
CA PRO A 370 7.45 -0.60 37.32
C PRO A 370 6.72 0.64 36.79
N ALA A 371 5.80 1.18 37.60
CA ALA A 371 4.97 2.34 37.21
C ALA A 371 5.77 3.65 37.06
N SER A 372 7.00 3.70 37.57
CA SER A 372 7.89 4.86 37.51
C SER A 372 9.28 4.44 37.05
N LYS A 373 10.02 5.41 36.48
CA LYS A 373 11.39 5.18 36.03
C LYS A 373 12.29 4.81 37.21
N ILE A 374 13.16 3.83 36.99
CA ILE A 374 14.14 3.37 37.98
C ILE A 374 15.36 4.32 37.95
N ASP A 375 15.72 4.84 39.12
CA ASP A 375 16.89 5.69 39.32
C ASP A 375 18.17 4.98 38.85
N VAL A 376 19.09 5.73 38.23
CA VAL A 376 20.36 5.21 37.71
C VAL A 376 21.17 4.43 38.75
N ARG A 377 21.05 4.79 40.03
CA ARG A 377 21.76 4.14 41.14
C ARG A 377 21.30 2.70 41.42
N TYR A 378 20.14 2.29 40.91
CA TYR A 378 19.59 0.94 41.06
C TYR A 378 19.66 0.11 39.77
N ARG A 379 20.19 0.70 38.69
CA ARG A 379 20.40 -0.03 37.43
C ARG A 379 21.53 -1.03 37.63
N LEU A 380 21.31 -2.26 37.19
CA LEU A 380 22.20 -3.38 37.44
C LEU A 380 22.15 -4.35 36.26
N GLN A 381 23.29 -4.93 35.93
CA GLN A 381 23.37 -6.09 35.06
C GLN A 381 24.21 -7.14 35.76
N TRP A 382 23.64 -8.33 35.94
CA TRP A 382 24.27 -9.45 36.61
C TRP A 382 24.13 -10.72 35.77
N SER A 383 25.19 -11.52 35.70
CA SER A 383 25.23 -12.85 35.10
C SER A 383 25.60 -13.89 36.16
N ALA A 384 25.08 -15.11 36.03
CA ALA A 384 25.43 -16.22 36.93
C ALA A 384 26.95 -16.52 36.97
N GLN A 385 27.70 -16.12 35.95
CA GLN A 385 29.16 -16.26 35.88
C GLN A 385 29.91 -15.33 36.84
N ASP A 386 29.29 -14.23 37.28
CA ASP A 386 29.91 -13.23 38.13
C ASP A 386 29.87 -13.62 39.62
N GLY A 387 29.22 -14.73 39.97
CA GLY A 387 28.92 -15.11 41.35
C GLY A 387 27.80 -14.24 41.96
N VAL A 388 27.28 -14.64 43.13
CA VAL A 388 26.23 -13.88 43.83
C VAL A 388 26.76 -12.98 44.95
N GLU A 389 28.08 -13.04 45.21
CA GLU A 389 28.73 -12.24 46.25
C GLU A 389 28.72 -10.75 45.86
N GLY A 390 28.16 -9.89 46.72
CA GLY A 390 28.09 -8.45 46.48
C GLY A 390 26.84 -7.96 45.74
N LEU A 391 25.85 -8.82 45.49
CA LEU A 391 24.53 -8.45 44.96
C LEU A 391 23.63 -7.81 46.02
N ASP A 392 24.12 -6.75 46.66
CA ASP A 392 23.34 -5.95 47.61
C ASP A 392 23.10 -4.56 47.03
N LEU A 393 21.88 -4.35 46.50
CA LEU A 393 21.45 -3.02 46.12
C LEU A 393 21.01 -2.25 47.35
N ARG A 394 21.97 -1.59 48.03
CA ARG A 394 21.74 -0.64 49.14
C ARG A 394 20.54 -1.03 50.02
N GLU A 395 20.66 -2.15 50.74
CA GLU A 395 19.65 -2.75 51.64
C GLU A 395 18.65 -3.75 51.00
N LEU A 396 18.82 -4.11 49.73
CA LEU A 396 18.01 -5.13 49.05
C LEU A 396 18.86 -6.37 48.76
N SER A 397 18.63 -7.44 49.51
CA SER A 397 19.24 -8.73 49.23
C SER A 397 18.58 -9.36 48.00
N LEU A 398 19.35 -9.50 46.91
CA LEU A 398 18.90 -10.10 45.65
C LEU A 398 19.23 -11.59 45.55
N SER A 399 19.87 -12.18 46.55
CA SER A 399 20.35 -13.56 46.51
C SER A 399 19.22 -14.54 46.19
N ASP A 400 18.06 -14.40 46.83
CA ASP A 400 16.89 -15.25 46.62
C ASP A 400 16.34 -15.18 45.19
N LEU A 401 16.47 -14.02 44.52
CA LEU A 401 16.10 -13.85 43.12
C LEU A 401 17.12 -14.48 42.18
N CYS A 402 18.40 -14.52 42.55
CA CYS A 402 19.50 -14.92 41.69
C CYS A 402 19.87 -16.42 41.78
N VAL A 403 19.55 -17.11 42.88
CA VAL A 403 19.83 -18.56 43.03
C VAL A 403 19.23 -19.35 41.88
N GLY A 404 20.03 -19.99 41.02
CA GLY A 404 19.54 -20.76 39.86
C GLY A 404 19.05 -19.92 38.67
N ALA A 405 19.08 -18.58 38.76
CA ALA A 405 18.88 -17.71 37.61
C ALA A 405 20.17 -17.65 36.77
N ARG A 406 20.03 -17.40 35.47
CA ARG A 406 21.14 -17.15 34.54
C ARG A 406 21.60 -15.69 34.55
N GLY A 407 20.74 -14.77 34.95
CA GLY A 407 21.07 -13.35 35.04
C GLY A 407 19.91 -12.49 35.51
N LEU A 408 20.21 -11.24 35.80
CA LEU A 408 19.27 -10.21 36.24
C LEU A 408 19.66 -8.89 35.56
N ALA A 409 18.70 -8.19 34.97
CA ALA A 409 18.90 -6.85 34.40
C ALA A 409 17.85 -5.89 34.93
N ILE A 410 18.30 -4.77 35.48
CA ILE A 410 17.48 -3.65 35.94
C ILE A 410 17.89 -2.44 35.10
N ASP A 411 16.98 -1.97 34.25
CA ASP A 411 17.17 -0.79 33.41
C ASP A 411 16.22 0.35 33.83
N GLU A 412 16.13 1.42 33.03
CA GLU A 412 15.31 2.58 33.38
C GLU A 412 13.82 2.27 33.55
N GLY A 413 13.29 1.24 32.89
CA GLY A 413 11.85 0.96 32.88
C GLY A 413 11.48 -0.49 33.12
N ARG A 414 12.44 -1.39 33.32
CA ARG A 414 12.19 -2.83 33.39
C ARG A 414 13.12 -3.52 34.37
N ILE A 415 12.59 -4.57 34.98
CA ILE A 415 13.33 -5.56 35.76
C ILE A 415 13.15 -6.90 35.05
N ARG A 416 14.24 -7.53 34.64
CA ARG A 416 14.26 -8.78 33.87
C ARG A 416 15.08 -9.84 34.58
N LEU A 417 14.44 -10.93 34.97
CA LEU A 417 15.10 -12.12 35.50
C LEU A 417 15.16 -13.20 34.41
N PHE A 418 16.36 -13.71 34.16
CA PHE A 418 16.60 -14.75 33.16
C PHE A 418 16.77 -16.09 33.86
N LEU A 419 15.92 -17.07 33.55
CA LEU A 419 15.93 -18.42 34.12
C LEU A 419 16.32 -19.45 33.05
N PRO A 420 16.87 -20.61 33.44
CA PRO A 420 16.94 -21.77 32.54
C PRO A 420 15.54 -22.06 31.96
N GLY A 421 15.47 -22.30 30.66
CA GLY A 421 14.20 -22.51 29.95
C GLY A 421 14.20 -23.81 29.13
N PRO A 422 13.01 -24.28 28.74
CA PRO A 422 11.70 -23.74 29.12
C PRO A 422 11.30 -24.16 30.54
N LEU A 423 10.46 -23.37 31.23
CA LEU A 423 9.86 -23.82 32.49
C LEU A 423 8.76 -24.85 32.19
N VAL A 424 8.89 -26.04 32.79
CA VAL A 424 7.87 -27.10 32.71
C VAL A 424 6.60 -26.69 33.47
N ASP A 425 6.78 -26.16 34.68
CA ASP A 425 5.70 -25.60 35.49
C ASP A 425 6.09 -24.22 36.03
N PRO A 426 5.58 -23.13 35.43
CA PRO A 426 5.81 -21.77 35.91
C PRO A 426 5.38 -21.50 37.35
N ALA A 427 4.47 -22.31 37.92
CA ALA A 427 4.02 -22.13 39.29
C ALA A 427 5.16 -22.27 40.31
N ALA A 428 6.22 -23.03 39.97
CA ALA A 428 7.41 -23.17 40.79
C ALA A 428 8.15 -21.84 41.02
N GLU A 429 7.97 -20.85 40.13
CA GLU A 429 8.66 -19.56 40.18
C GLU A 429 7.80 -18.43 40.79
N MET A 430 6.62 -18.74 41.32
CA MET A 430 5.71 -17.74 41.88
C MET A 430 6.30 -16.94 43.04
N LYS A 431 7.16 -17.56 43.85
CA LYS A 431 7.89 -16.85 44.91
C LYS A 431 8.79 -15.76 44.31
N ARG A 432 9.50 -16.04 43.20
CA ARG A 432 10.34 -15.02 42.53
C ARG A 432 9.52 -13.92 41.90
N VAL A 433 8.36 -14.25 41.32
CA VAL A 433 7.43 -13.24 40.80
C VAL A 433 7.02 -12.27 41.90
N ALA A 434 6.62 -12.78 43.08
CA ALA A 434 6.27 -11.94 44.23
C ALA A 434 7.45 -11.07 44.68
N THR A 435 8.67 -11.63 44.73
CA THR A 435 9.87 -10.86 45.07
C THR A 435 10.19 -9.77 44.05
N LEU A 436 10.00 -10.03 42.75
CA LEU A 436 10.17 -9.01 41.69
C LEU A 436 9.17 -7.88 41.82
N VAL A 437 7.89 -8.18 42.11
CA VAL A 437 6.85 -7.18 42.34
C VAL A 437 7.20 -6.29 43.54
N TRP A 438 7.60 -6.90 44.66
CA TRP A 438 8.07 -6.17 45.84
C TRP A 438 9.26 -5.27 45.51
N LEU A 439 10.24 -5.79 44.76
CA LEU A 439 11.40 -5.03 44.29
C LEU A 439 10.96 -3.84 43.41
N GLY A 440 10.03 -4.05 42.48
CA GLY A 440 9.48 -2.99 41.62
C GLY A 440 8.85 -1.84 42.40
N HIS A 441 8.08 -2.14 43.44
CA HIS A 441 7.51 -1.13 44.34
C HIS A 441 8.58 -0.33 45.08
N ARG A 442 9.62 -1.03 45.57
CA ARG A 442 10.71 -0.39 46.30
C ARG A 442 11.54 0.53 45.40
N LEU A 443 11.86 0.07 44.20
CA LEU A 443 12.63 0.85 43.22
C LEU A 443 11.84 2.04 42.66
N SER A 444 10.51 1.95 42.62
CA SER A 444 9.63 3.06 42.21
C SER A 444 9.41 4.12 43.30
N GLY A 445 9.96 3.93 44.51
CA GLY A 445 9.75 4.85 45.64
C GLY A 445 8.34 4.82 46.25
N ARG A 446 7.46 3.90 45.82
CA ARG A 446 6.11 3.75 46.39
C ARG A 446 6.13 3.18 47.81
N VAL A 447 7.17 2.42 48.16
CA VAL A 447 7.45 2.03 49.55
C VAL A 447 8.30 3.12 50.19
N GLY A 448 7.67 4.23 50.57
CA GLY A 448 8.28 5.17 51.50
C GLY A 448 8.66 4.41 52.76
N VAL A 449 9.89 4.61 53.25
CA VAL A 449 10.26 4.18 54.59
C VAL A 449 9.28 4.88 55.53
N TYR A 450 8.34 4.13 56.13
CA TYR A 450 7.71 4.57 57.36
C TYR A 450 8.88 4.79 58.32
N ARG A 451 9.24 6.06 58.52
CA ARG A 451 10.15 6.46 59.59
C ARG A 451 9.37 6.59 60.87
#